data_AF-A0A2G9P7J2-F1
#
_entry.id   AF-A0A2G9P7J2-F1
#
_cell.length_a   1.000
_cell.length_b   1.000
_cell.length_c   1.000
_cell.angle_alpha   90.00
_cell.angle_beta   90.00
_cell.angle_gamma   90.00
#
_symmetry.space_group_name_H-M   'P 1'
#
loop_
_entity.id
_entity.type
_entity.pdbx_description
1 polymer ?
#
loop_
_entity_poly.entity_id
_entity_poly.type
_entity_poly.pdbx_seq_one_letter_code
_entity_poly.pdbx_strand_id
1 'polypeptide(L)'
;MDSKQWFGIFIAVIMIGSILGFALMFSGNQGQESNPDVNPDLPDSTVLNMFAENIDAKVVEALPKVLFSAYTNEADITLINKKVASVTGVYTINSKYRQTENSSFGTSLVYIAEISFDKEKSLEEITSELNSVTQEILFDPVYFQTVLINVPKNVRFSNEQGFDLDYEYADPLTVAYVLPGTLKGDNLSVRIDGSFTGNTLVSSFASVLKNLTAEPKILNFDLNKTVEEKLPRIVFGSYTTYSTHIEDDFLKEQISVLAEVADVNIASLKPDNYFTVFFEAETDLNTELNQFLQDNKEYFTSIEVFAAGQGFSAQIYFDENYSLNELFPLVSAVLTDSNASGISFSEAVGQVFASISLTSSDSAQTVLELNSLLDSLNFTETQIQQEAVVEFDSFANEEGKEFISDEQTITEIFVSPEVQVGEEVNLKVEVETVRDKLVSIRAASE
;
A
#
# COMPACT_ATOMS: atom_id res chain seq x y z
N MET A 1 3.80 -13.21 -12.98
CA MET A 1 3.40 -11.78 -12.91
C MET A 1 1.97 -11.76 -12.44
N ASP A 2 1.76 -11.33 -11.19
CA ASP A 2 0.49 -11.50 -10.49
C ASP A 2 -0.61 -10.57 -11.02
N SER A 3 -1.83 -11.11 -11.06
CA SER A 3 -3.01 -10.46 -11.64
C SER A 3 -3.42 -9.15 -10.95
N LYS A 4 -2.89 -8.87 -9.75
CA LYS A 4 -3.17 -7.64 -8.98
C LYS A 4 -2.30 -6.45 -9.40
N GLN A 5 -1.13 -6.67 -10.01
CA GLN A 5 -0.24 -5.59 -10.46
C GLN A 5 -0.63 -5.03 -11.84
N TRP A 6 -1.22 -5.86 -12.72
CA TRP A 6 -1.78 -5.38 -14.00
C TRP A 6 -3.08 -4.58 -13.82
N PHE A 7 -3.86 -4.86 -12.77
CA PHE A 7 -5.13 -4.17 -12.52
C PHE A 7 -4.94 -2.79 -11.87
N GLY A 8 -3.95 -2.60 -10.99
CA GLY A 8 -3.66 -1.31 -10.35
C GLY A 8 -3.06 -0.25 -11.29
N ILE A 9 -2.20 -0.66 -12.24
CA ILE A 9 -1.63 0.23 -13.26
C ILE A 9 -2.69 0.61 -14.31
N PHE A 10 -3.66 -0.28 -14.59
CA PHE A 10 -4.79 0.00 -15.49
C PHE A 10 -5.79 1.03 -14.90
N ILE A 11 -6.02 1.03 -13.58
CA ILE A 11 -6.89 2.02 -12.90
C ILE A 11 -6.21 3.40 -12.80
N ALA A 12 -4.90 3.46 -12.59
CA ALA A 12 -4.17 4.73 -12.54
C ALA A 12 -4.14 5.46 -13.90
N VAL A 13 -4.05 4.74 -15.03
CA VAL A 13 -4.06 5.34 -16.37
C VAL A 13 -5.47 5.77 -16.81
N ILE A 14 -6.53 5.06 -16.37
CA ILE A 14 -7.92 5.42 -16.68
C ILE A 14 -8.39 6.66 -15.89
N MET A 15 -8.03 6.81 -14.61
CA MET A 15 -8.39 8.00 -13.83
C MET A 15 -7.60 9.25 -14.26
N ILE A 16 -6.37 9.10 -14.72
CA ILE A 16 -5.56 10.21 -15.23
C ILE A 16 -6.00 10.63 -16.65
N GLY A 17 -6.49 9.71 -17.48
CA GLY A 17 -7.01 10.03 -18.82
C GLY A 17 -8.43 10.60 -18.87
N SER A 18 -9.28 10.31 -17.87
CA SER A 18 -10.71 10.67 -17.92
C SER A 18 -11.03 12.07 -17.35
N ILE A 19 -10.18 12.62 -16.48
CA ILE A 19 -10.29 14.00 -16.00
C ILE A 19 -9.80 14.99 -17.07
N LEU A 20 -8.83 14.59 -17.91
CA LEU A 20 -8.36 15.40 -19.05
C LEU A 20 -9.45 15.62 -20.12
N GLY A 21 -10.44 14.73 -20.25
CA GLY A 21 -11.57 14.90 -21.16
C GLY A 21 -12.66 15.86 -20.68
N PHE A 22 -12.70 16.22 -19.40
CA PHE A 22 -13.71 17.15 -18.86
C PHE A 22 -13.43 18.61 -19.27
N ALA A 23 -12.19 18.94 -19.65
CA ALA A 23 -11.73 20.29 -19.96
C ALA A 23 -11.97 20.77 -21.42
N LEU A 24 -12.36 19.90 -22.37
CA LEU A 24 -12.71 20.35 -23.74
C LEU A 24 -14.18 20.76 -23.93
N MET A 25 -14.96 20.99 -22.85
CA MET A 25 -16.40 21.27 -22.93
C MET A 25 -16.86 22.69 -22.57
N PHE A 26 -15.98 23.66 -22.76
CA PHE A 26 -16.34 25.07 -22.91
C PHE A 26 -16.07 25.59 -24.35
N SER A 27 -16.38 24.78 -25.37
CA SER A 27 -16.49 25.26 -26.75
C SER A 27 -17.96 25.42 -27.11
N GLY A 28 -18.38 26.68 -27.27
CA GLY A 28 -19.76 27.12 -27.40
C GLY A 28 -20.48 26.65 -28.66
N ASN A 29 -21.80 26.67 -28.56
CA ASN A 29 -22.69 27.16 -29.61
C ASN A 29 -24.08 27.43 -29.02
N GLN A 30 -24.47 28.70 -28.95
CA GLN A 30 -25.86 29.09 -28.82
C GLN A 30 -26.55 28.89 -30.18
N GLY A 31 -27.49 27.96 -30.25
CA GLY A 31 -28.34 27.76 -31.42
C GLY A 31 -29.70 28.43 -31.25
N GLN A 32 -29.80 29.67 -31.75
CA GLN A 32 -30.92 30.25 -32.49
C GLN A 32 -32.35 30.27 -31.87
N GLU A 33 -32.72 31.43 -31.32
CA GLU A 33 -34.01 32.05 -31.65
C GLU A 33 -33.73 33.23 -32.59
N SER A 34 -34.28 33.18 -33.80
CA SER A 34 -34.16 34.21 -34.81
C SER A 34 -35.24 35.28 -34.62
N ASN A 35 -34.82 36.52 -34.39
CA ASN A 35 -35.55 37.68 -34.87
C ASN A 35 -34.56 38.79 -35.29
N PRO A 36 -34.75 39.45 -36.43
CA PRO A 36 -33.74 40.31 -37.03
C PRO A 36 -33.92 41.74 -36.53
N ASP A 37 -32.94 42.26 -35.80
CA ASP A 37 -32.61 43.67 -35.88
C ASP A 37 -31.09 43.82 -35.81
N VAL A 38 -30.53 44.29 -36.92
CA VAL A 38 -29.10 44.37 -37.19
C VAL A 38 -28.52 45.54 -36.39
N ASN A 39 -27.76 45.22 -35.35
CA ASN A 39 -26.76 46.10 -34.75
C ASN A 39 -25.39 45.56 -35.17
N PRO A 40 -24.42 46.39 -35.62
CA PRO A 40 -23.17 45.90 -36.20
C PRO A 40 -22.37 45.09 -35.18
N ASP A 41 -21.90 43.93 -35.62
CA ASP A 41 -21.07 42.99 -34.85
C ASP A 41 -19.88 43.71 -34.21
N LEU A 42 -19.85 43.73 -32.88
CA LEU A 42 -18.61 43.91 -32.13
C LEU A 42 -17.73 42.68 -32.42
N PRO A 43 -16.42 42.83 -32.65
CA PRO A 43 -15.56 41.68 -32.91
C PRO A 43 -15.61 40.72 -31.72
N ASP A 44 -15.92 39.44 -31.99
CA ASP A 44 -15.87 38.36 -31.01
C ASP A 44 -14.47 38.34 -30.38
N SER A 45 -14.40 38.74 -29.11
CA SER A 45 -13.15 38.72 -28.37
C SER A 45 -12.71 37.26 -28.19
N THR A 46 -11.54 36.89 -28.73
CA THR A 46 -11.03 35.52 -28.66
C THR A 46 -10.82 35.11 -27.20
N VAL A 47 -11.53 34.05 -26.76
CA VAL A 47 -11.35 33.44 -25.44
C VAL A 47 -10.27 32.36 -25.55
N LEU A 48 -9.26 32.45 -24.69
CA LEU A 48 -8.17 31.48 -24.58
C LEU A 48 -8.35 30.64 -23.32
N ASN A 49 -8.39 29.32 -23.46
CA ASN A 49 -8.39 28.41 -22.32
C ASN A 49 -6.93 28.03 -22.01
N MET A 50 -6.55 28.16 -20.75
CA MET A 50 -5.21 27.90 -20.24
C MET A 50 -5.32 27.15 -18.91
N PHE A 51 -4.24 26.49 -18.50
CA PHE A 51 -4.18 25.74 -17.25
C PHE A 51 -2.86 25.98 -16.49
N ALA A 52 -2.91 25.80 -15.18
CA ALA A 52 -1.74 25.76 -14.31
C ALA A 52 -1.85 24.51 -13.44
N GLU A 53 -0.78 23.72 -13.33
CA GLU A 53 -0.78 22.45 -12.58
C GLU A 53 0.14 22.51 -11.37
N ASN A 54 -0.09 21.58 -10.43
CA ASN A 54 0.66 21.47 -9.17
C ASN A 54 0.66 22.76 -8.34
N ILE A 55 -0.48 23.45 -8.31
CA ILE A 55 -0.65 24.65 -7.50
C ILE A 55 -0.97 24.23 -6.07
N ASP A 56 -0.13 24.66 -5.12
CA ASP A 56 -0.38 24.49 -3.69
C ASP A 56 -1.57 25.36 -3.26
N ALA A 57 -2.62 24.71 -2.79
CA ALA A 57 -3.85 25.37 -2.37
C ALA A 57 -4.29 24.90 -0.99
N LYS A 58 -5.07 25.74 -0.29
CA LYS A 58 -5.64 25.39 1.02
C LYS A 58 -7.14 25.57 1.03
N VAL A 59 -7.87 24.58 1.55
CA VAL A 59 -9.33 24.65 1.66
C VAL A 59 -9.74 25.67 2.72
N VAL A 60 -10.50 26.68 2.31
CA VAL A 60 -11.02 27.75 3.16
C VAL A 60 -12.39 27.39 3.73
N GLU A 61 -13.28 26.87 2.88
CA GLU A 61 -14.65 26.50 3.26
C GLU A 61 -15.21 25.44 2.31
N ALA A 62 -15.94 24.47 2.85
CA ALA A 62 -16.76 23.58 2.05
C ALA A 62 -18.07 24.29 1.68
N LEU A 63 -18.38 24.38 0.39
CA LEU A 63 -19.62 25.00 -0.06
C LEU A 63 -20.73 23.96 -0.03
N PRO A 64 -21.99 24.35 0.25
CA PRO A 64 -23.12 23.42 0.26
C PRO A 64 -23.60 23.16 -1.19
N LYS A 65 -22.67 22.64 -1.98
CA LYS A 65 -22.77 22.43 -3.42
C LYS A 65 -22.00 21.17 -3.80
N VAL A 66 -22.54 20.42 -4.75
CA VAL A 66 -21.91 19.22 -5.31
C VAL A 66 -22.02 19.25 -6.83
N LEU A 67 -20.93 18.91 -7.51
CA LEU A 67 -20.96 18.54 -8.92
C LEU A 67 -21.25 17.05 -9.00
N PHE A 68 -22.32 16.73 -9.70
CA PHE A 68 -22.85 15.40 -9.86
C PHE A 68 -22.75 14.99 -11.33
N SER A 69 -22.25 13.79 -11.59
CA SER A 69 -22.16 13.23 -12.93
C SER A 69 -22.62 11.77 -12.91
N ALA A 70 -23.48 11.38 -13.85
CA ALA A 70 -23.95 10.01 -13.98
C ALA A 70 -24.30 9.68 -15.43
N TYR A 71 -24.24 8.39 -15.79
CA TYR A 71 -24.75 7.92 -17.07
C TYR A 71 -26.26 7.75 -17.02
N THR A 72 -26.94 7.96 -18.14
CA THR A 72 -28.39 7.78 -18.24
C THR A 72 -28.82 7.40 -19.66
N ASN A 73 -29.95 6.71 -19.73
CA ASN A 73 -30.69 6.46 -20.98
C ASN A 73 -31.94 7.37 -21.08
N GLU A 74 -32.19 8.20 -20.06
CA GLU A 74 -33.32 9.12 -20.06
C GLU A 74 -33.01 10.33 -20.94
N ALA A 75 -33.85 10.59 -21.93
CA ALA A 75 -33.69 11.69 -22.86
C ALA A 75 -34.28 13.01 -22.32
N ASP A 76 -35.26 12.96 -21.41
CA ASP A 76 -35.85 14.13 -20.78
C ASP A 76 -35.08 14.55 -19.52
N ILE A 77 -34.20 15.54 -19.68
CA ILE A 77 -33.45 16.14 -18.57
C ILE A 77 -34.35 16.71 -17.47
N THR A 78 -35.58 17.12 -17.82
CA THR A 78 -36.54 17.66 -16.87
C THR A 78 -37.03 16.59 -15.91
N LEU A 79 -37.14 15.33 -16.36
CA LEU A 79 -37.52 14.22 -15.50
C LEU A 79 -36.45 13.95 -14.45
N ILE A 80 -35.18 13.93 -14.87
CA ILE A 80 -34.03 13.77 -13.98
C ILE A 80 -33.98 14.92 -12.97
N ASN A 81 -34.09 16.17 -13.45
CA ASN A 81 -34.09 17.35 -12.60
C ASN A 81 -35.23 17.35 -11.57
N LYS A 82 -36.43 16.87 -11.93
CA LYS A 82 -37.54 16.73 -10.99
C LYS A 82 -37.25 15.70 -9.90
N LYS A 83 -36.62 14.56 -10.23
CA LYS A 83 -36.20 13.57 -9.23
C LYS A 83 -35.14 14.14 -8.30
N VAL A 84 -34.11 14.79 -8.85
CA VAL A 84 -33.06 15.45 -8.06
C VAL A 84 -33.65 16.54 -7.15
N ALA A 85 -34.60 17.35 -7.65
CA ALA A 85 -35.27 18.39 -6.88
C ALA A 85 -36.20 17.86 -5.78
N SER A 86 -36.55 16.57 -5.80
CA SER A 86 -37.37 15.96 -4.76
C SER A 86 -36.60 15.63 -3.48
N VAL A 87 -35.26 15.66 -3.54
CA VAL A 87 -34.40 15.50 -2.35
C VAL A 87 -34.57 16.71 -1.44
N THR A 88 -34.79 16.44 -0.15
CA THR A 88 -35.08 17.51 0.82
C THR A 88 -33.85 18.39 1.03
N GLY A 89 -34.03 19.70 0.88
CA GLY A 89 -32.98 20.69 1.02
C GLY A 89 -32.21 21.00 -0.26
N VAL A 90 -32.53 20.38 -1.39
CA VAL A 90 -32.05 20.81 -2.71
C VAL A 90 -32.86 22.02 -3.18
N TYR A 91 -32.20 23.13 -3.49
CA TYR A 91 -32.88 24.37 -3.92
C TYR A 91 -32.42 24.91 -5.27
N THR A 92 -31.30 24.45 -5.83
CA THR A 92 -30.86 24.84 -7.17
C THR A 92 -30.18 23.68 -7.89
N ILE A 93 -30.52 23.50 -9.16
CA ILE A 93 -29.95 22.48 -10.04
C ILE A 93 -29.60 23.17 -11.35
N ASN A 94 -28.33 23.13 -11.74
CA ASN A 94 -27.86 23.57 -13.05
C ASN A 94 -27.31 22.36 -13.81
N SER A 95 -28.09 21.83 -14.74
CA SER A 95 -27.82 20.55 -15.40
C SER A 95 -27.64 20.67 -16.90
N LYS A 96 -26.79 19.80 -17.48
CA LYS A 96 -26.64 19.64 -18.92
C LYS A 96 -26.38 18.18 -19.30
N TYR A 97 -26.62 17.84 -20.56
CA TYR A 97 -26.14 16.59 -21.15
C TYR A 97 -24.82 16.78 -21.87
N ARG A 98 -24.00 15.73 -21.84
CA ARG A 98 -22.84 15.53 -22.69
C ARG A 98 -22.99 14.22 -23.47
N GLN A 99 -22.81 14.28 -24.79
CA GLN A 99 -22.67 13.07 -25.60
C GLN A 99 -21.24 12.54 -25.47
N THR A 100 -21.11 11.23 -25.30
CA THR A 100 -19.81 10.55 -25.30
C THR A 100 -19.52 10.04 -26.71
N GLU A 101 -18.32 10.27 -27.23
CA GLU A 101 -17.91 9.80 -28.57
C GLU A 101 -17.59 8.30 -28.58
N ASN A 102 -17.42 7.68 -27.41
CA ASN A 102 -17.06 6.28 -27.24
C ASN A 102 -17.97 5.61 -26.21
N SER A 103 -19.13 5.11 -26.63
CA SER A 103 -19.93 4.20 -25.80
C SER A 103 -20.01 2.82 -26.47
N SER A 104 -19.15 1.90 -26.04
CA SER A 104 -19.22 0.47 -26.42
C SER A 104 -20.51 -0.21 -25.91
N PHE A 105 -21.18 0.44 -24.97
CA PHE A 105 -22.54 0.20 -24.53
C PHE A 105 -23.40 1.29 -25.19
N GLY A 106 -24.46 0.96 -25.92
CA GLY A 106 -25.19 1.89 -26.79
C GLY A 106 -25.61 3.23 -26.15
N THR A 107 -25.91 4.23 -26.99
CA THR A 107 -26.43 5.60 -26.69
C THR A 107 -26.64 5.92 -25.20
N SER A 108 -25.57 6.14 -24.45
CA SER A 108 -25.64 6.60 -23.06
C SER A 108 -25.32 8.09 -23.02
N LEU A 109 -26.25 8.89 -22.49
CA LEU A 109 -26.05 10.31 -22.21
C LEU A 109 -25.31 10.43 -20.87
N VAL A 110 -24.44 11.42 -20.74
CA VAL A 110 -23.86 11.79 -19.44
C VAL A 110 -24.63 13.00 -18.91
N TYR A 111 -25.36 12.79 -17.82
CA TYR A 111 -26.01 13.85 -17.06
C TYR A 111 -24.99 14.48 -16.13
N ILE A 112 -24.80 15.80 -16.24
CA ILE A 112 -23.92 16.58 -15.36
C ILE A 112 -24.77 17.66 -14.71
N ALA A 113 -24.73 17.77 -13.39
CA ALA A 113 -25.45 18.81 -12.65
C ALA A 113 -24.62 19.40 -11.51
N GLU A 114 -24.63 20.72 -11.39
CA GLU A 114 -24.27 21.40 -10.15
C GLU A 114 -25.52 21.53 -9.28
N ILE A 115 -25.49 20.91 -8.11
CA ILE A 115 -26.62 20.86 -7.17
C ILE A 115 -26.23 21.67 -5.95
N SER A 116 -27.05 22.67 -5.60
CA SER A 116 -26.91 23.44 -4.36
C SER A 116 -27.96 22.99 -3.35
N PHE A 117 -27.53 22.85 -2.10
CA PHE A 117 -28.37 22.33 -1.02
C PHE A 117 -28.19 23.12 0.28
N ASP A 118 -29.09 22.91 1.23
CA ASP A 118 -29.09 23.63 2.51
C ASP A 118 -27.82 23.34 3.34
N LYS A 119 -27.28 24.37 4.01
CA LYS A 119 -26.06 24.25 4.84
C LYS A 119 -26.21 23.29 6.04
N GLU A 120 -27.44 22.97 6.43
CA GLU A 120 -27.75 22.08 7.53
C GLU A 120 -27.62 20.59 7.16
N LYS A 121 -27.59 20.26 5.86
CA LYS A 121 -27.44 18.91 5.36
C LYS A 121 -25.98 18.56 5.11
N SER A 122 -25.55 17.39 5.54
CA SER A 122 -24.22 16.87 5.20
C SER A 122 -24.18 16.39 3.73
N LEU A 123 -23.00 16.43 3.11
CA LEU A 123 -22.81 15.94 1.75
C LEU A 123 -23.13 14.44 1.64
N GLU A 124 -22.80 13.66 2.67
CA GLU A 124 -23.09 12.23 2.73
C GLU A 124 -24.60 11.95 2.72
N GLU A 125 -25.38 12.70 3.52
CA GLU A 125 -26.84 12.63 3.50
C GLU A 125 -27.41 12.96 2.11
N ILE A 126 -26.98 14.07 1.51
CA ILE A 126 -27.50 14.52 0.21
C ILE A 126 -27.16 13.52 -0.89
N THR A 127 -25.92 13.03 -0.94
CA THR A 127 -25.50 12.07 -1.97
C THR A 127 -26.20 10.71 -1.80
N SER A 128 -26.43 10.27 -0.56
CA SER A 128 -27.23 9.07 -0.28
C SER A 128 -28.69 9.23 -0.72
N GLU A 129 -29.34 10.36 -0.39
CA GLU A 129 -30.71 10.64 -0.82
C GLU A 129 -30.82 10.75 -2.35
N LEU A 130 -29.87 11.42 -3.01
CA LEU A 130 -29.80 11.53 -4.47
C LEU A 130 -29.71 10.15 -5.13
N ASN A 131 -28.78 9.31 -4.68
CA ASN A 131 -28.63 7.94 -5.18
C ASN A 131 -29.94 7.17 -5.07
N SER A 132 -30.62 7.25 -3.93
CA SER A 132 -31.88 6.54 -3.70
C SER A 132 -32.99 6.96 -4.66
N VAL A 133 -33.16 8.27 -4.92
CA VAL A 133 -34.24 8.75 -5.79
C VAL A 133 -33.93 8.62 -7.28
N THR A 134 -32.65 8.56 -7.67
CA THR A 134 -32.24 8.50 -9.08
C THR A 134 -31.81 7.12 -9.59
N GLN A 135 -31.65 6.11 -8.72
CA GLN A 135 -31.12 4.78 -9.07
C GLN A 135 -31.79 4.08 -10.27
N GLU A 136 -33.05 4.39 -10.57
CA GLU A 136 -33.78 3.77 -11.68
C GLU A 136 -33.43 4.36 -13.06
N ILE A 137 -32.85 5.56 -13.08
CA ILE A 137 -32.63 6.36 -14.30
C ILE A 137 -31.18 6.83 -14.45
N LEU A 138 -30.40 6.83 -13.37
CA LEU A 138 -28.98 7.21 -13.37
C LEU A 138 -28.12 6.02 -12.96
N PHE A 139 -27.02 5.83 -13.68
CA PHE A 139 -26.05 4.75 -13.49
C PHE A 139 -24.68 5.34 -13.18
N ASP A 140 -23.89 4.63 -12.36
CA ASP A 140 -22.54 4.99 -11.92
C ASP A 140 -22.38 6.47 -11.50
N PRO A 141 -23.13 6.91 -10.48
CA PRO A 141 -23.08 8.28 -10.00
C PRO A 141 -21.72 8.62 -9.39
N VAL A 142 -21.15 9.74 -9.82
CA VAL A 142 -19.90 10.33 -9.30
C VAL A 142 -20.20 11.71 -8.74
N TYR A 143 -19.66 11.97 -7.55
CA TYR A 143 -19.86 13.21 -6.81
C TYR A 143 -18.53 13.90 -6.52
N PHE A 144 -18.45 15.18 -6.84
CA PHE A 144 -17.37 16.05 -6.43
C PHE A 144 -17.93 17.16 -5.54
N GLN A 145 -17.40 17.24 -4.33
CA GLN A 145 -17.71 18.34 -3.42
C GLN A 145 -17.15 19.64 -3.98
N THR A 146 -17.91 20.72 -3.87
CA THR A 146 -17.43 22.04 -4.23
C THR A 146 -16.87 22.72 -2.98
N VAL A 147 -15.62 23.20 -3.05
CA VAL A 147 -15.00 23.94 -1.94
C VAL A 147 -14.40 25.25 -2.46
N LEU A 148 -14.20 26.18 -1.53
CA LEU A 148 -13.42 27.39 -1.77
C LEU A 148 -11.98 27.14 -1.33
N ILE A 149 -11.02 27.33 -2.24
CA ILE A 149 -9.59 27.21 -1.96
C ILE A 149 -8.90 28.55 -2.04
N ASN A 150 -7.87 28.73 -1.22
CA ASN A 150 -6.90 29.81 -1.35
C ASN A 150 -5.72 29.32 -2.20
N VAL A 151 -5.37 30.05 -3.24
CA VAL A 151 -4.27 29.76 -4.18
C VAL A 151 -3.16 30.81 -4.06
N PRO A 152 -1.97 30.64 -4.66
CA PRO A 152 -0.96 31.68 -4.69
C PRO A 152 -1.46 32.92 -5.44
N LYS A 153 -1.05 34.12 -5.00
CA LYS A 153 -1.46 35.38 -5.63
C LYS A 153 -1.04 35.46 -7.09
N ASN A 154 0.14 34.93 -7.42
CA ASN A 154 0.67 34.90 -8.78
C ASN A 154 0.66 33.46 -9.27
N VAL A 155 -0.01 33.21 -10.40
CA VAL A 155 -0.09 31.90 -11.04
C VAL A 155 0.30 32.04 -12.50
N ARG A 156 1.18 31.15 -12.96
CA ARG A 156 1.56 31.06 -14.37
C ARG A 156 0.69 30.03 -15.06
N PHE A 157 -0.12 30.50 -16.00
CA PHE A 157 -0.94 29.67 -16.87
C PHE A 157 -0.19 29.33 -18.16
N SER A 158 -0.46 28.15 -18.69
CA SER A 158 0.05 27.67 -19.98
C SER A 158 -1.08 27.05 -20.80
N ASN A 159 -0.96 26.97 -22.12
CA ASN A 159 -1.88 26.19 -22.94
C ASN A 159 -1.15 25.14 -23.78
N GLU A 160 -1.89 24.26 -24.44
CA GLU A 160 -1.33 23.16 -25.24
C GLU A 160 -0.49 23.67 -26.43
N GLN A 161 -0.69 24.92 -26.85
CA GLN A 161 0.06 25.58 -27.91
C GLN A 161 1.34 26.26 -27.41
N GLY A 162 1.65 26.18 -26.10
CA GLY A 162 2.86 26.70 -25.49
C GLY A 162 2.86 28.21 -25.22
N PHE A 163 1.68 28.84 -25.14
CA PHE A 163 1.56 30.21 -24.67
C PHE A 163 1.50 30.23 -23.16
N ASP A 164 2.29 31.12 -22.56
CA ASP A 164 2.32 31.34 -21.12
C ASP A 164 1.76 32.72 -20.75
N LEU A 165 1.04 32.79 -19.63
CA LEU A 165 0.49 34.02 -19.08
C LEU A 165 0.66 34.01 -17.55
N ASP A 166 1.39 35.00 -17.04
CA ASP A 166 1.45 35.26 -15.60
C ASP A 166 0.23 36.10 -15.21
N TYR A 167 -0.59 35.58 -14.29
CA TYR A 167 -1.79 36.23 -13.79
C TYR A 167 -1.69 36.49 -12.28
N GLU A 168 -2.00 37.71 -11.86
CA GLU A 168 -2.07 38.11 -10.45
C GLU A 168 -3.53 38.18 -10.01
N TYR A 169 -3.93 37.25 -9.13
CA TYR A 169 -5.24 37.25 -8.51
C TYR A 169 -5.40 38.46 -7.58
N ALA A 170 -6.44 39.26 -7.82
CA ALA A 170 -6.84 40.34 -6.91
C ALA A 170 -7.34 39.78 -5.57
N ASP A 171 -8.09 38.68 -5.63
CA ASP A 171 -8.50 37.85 -4.49
C ASP A 171 -8.08 36.40 -4.81
N PRO A 172 -7.16 35.79 -4.04
CA PRO A 172 -6.62 34.46 -4.31
C PRO A 172 -7.61 33.32 -3.96
N LEU A 173 -8.91 33.56 -4.03
CA LEU A 173 -9.94 32.56 -3.76
C LEU A 173 -10.48 31.99 -5.07
N THR A 174 -10.47 30.67 -5.20
CA THR A 174 -10.96 29.95 -6.39
C THR A 174 -11.86 28.81 -5.95
N VAL A 175 -12.87 28.50 -6.76
CA VAL A 175 -13.73 27.33 -6.53
C VAL A 175 -13.02 26.08 -7.03
N ALA A 176 -12.99 25.03 -6.21
CA ALA A 176 -12.43 23.75 -6.56
C ALA A 176 -13.46 22.62 -6.47
N TYR A 177 -13.36 21.66 -7.38
CA TYR A 177 -14.04 20.37 -7.29
C TYR A 177 -13.10 19.35 -6.66
N VAL A 178 -13.53 18.80 -5.53
CA VAL A 178 -12.72 17.92 -4.68
C VAL A 178 -13.49 16.64 -4.36
N LEU A 179 -12.79 15.61 -3.89
CA LEU A 179 -13.46 14.39 -3.43
C LEU A 179 -14.24 14.65 -2.12
N PRO A 180 -15.39 13.99 -1.89
CA PRO A 180 -16.28 14.20 -0.73
C PRO A 180 -15.64 14.15 0.66
N GLY A 181 -14.47 13.52 0.80
CA GLY A 181 -13.74 13.44 2.07
C GLY A 181 -12.88 14.66 2.41
N THR A 182 -12.87 15.71 1.58
CA THR A 182 -12.00 16.89 1.75
C THR A 182 -12.57 17.85 2.80
N LEU A 183 -11.75 18.27 3.75
CA LEU A 183 -12.17 19.10 4.87
C LEU A 183 -11.58 20.51 4.82
N LYS A 184 -12.24 21.45 5.52
CA LYS A 184 -11.70 22.79 5.75
C LYS A 184 -10.32 22.69 6.41
N GLY A 185 -9.35 23.40 5.84
CA GLY A 185 -7.96 23.40 6.30
C GLY A 185 -7.05 22.40 5.58
N ASP A 186 -7.60 21.44 4.82
CA ASP A 186 -6.78 20.51 4.02
C ASP A 186 -5.92 21.29 3.01
N ASN A 187 -4.67 20.86 2.84
CA ASN A 187 -3.77 21.33 1.79
C ASN A 187 -3.89 20.41 0.57
N LEU A 188 -4.01 21.01 -0.60
CA LEU A 188 -4.29 20.36 -1.86
C LEU A 188 -3.22 20.74 -2.88
N SER A 189 -2.86 19.81 -3.75
CA SER A 189 -2.25 20.13 -5.05
C SER A 189 -3.36 20.14 -6.08
N VAL A 190 -3.53 21.26 -6.77
CA VAL A 190 -4.62 21.46 -7.72
C VAL A 190 -4.12 21.84 -9.10
N ARG A 191 -4.94 21.53 -10.11
CA ARG A 191 -4.88 22.12 -11.42
C ARG A 191 -5.91 23.24 -11.49
N ILE A 192 -5.51 24.43 -11.91
CA ILE A 192 -6.41 25.56 -12.16
C ILE A 192 -6.60 25.69 -13.65
N ASP A 193 -7.84 25.59 -14.11
CA ASP A 193 -8.22 25.85 -15.50
C ASP A 193 -8.85 27.26 -15.56
N GLY A 194 -8.32 28.11 -16.44
CA GLY A 194 -8.70 29.51 -16.60
C GLY A 194 -9.05 29.87 -18.04
N SER A 195 -10.10 30.67 -18.22
CA SER A 195 -10.48 31.24 -19.51
C SER A 195 -10.17 32.73 -19.52
N PHE A 196 -9.40 33.18 -20.51
CA PHE A 196 -8.89 34.54 -20.62
C PHE A 196 -9.43 35.25 -21.86
N THR A 197 -9.73 36.53 -21.72
CA THR A 197 -9.95 37.44 -22.85
C THR A 197 -8.90 38.55 -22.78
N GLY A 198 -7.89 38.46 -23.63
CA GLY A 198 -6.65 39.22 -23.47
C GLY A 198 -5.93 38.78 -22.18
N ASN A 199 -5.66 39.71 -21.26
CA ASN A 199 -5.03 39.42 -19.97
C ASN A 199 -6.05 39.34 -18.81
N THR A 200 -7.34 39.44 -19.11
CA THR A 200 -8.40 39.41 -18.10
C THR A 200 -8.89 37.97 -17.93
N LEU A 201 -8.81 37.46 -16.70
CA LEU A 201 -9.42 36.19 -16.33
C LEU A 201 -10.94 36.34 -16.30
N VAL A 202 -11.64 35.61 -17.15
CA VAL A 202 -13.11 35.61 -17.28
C VAL A 202 -13.74 34.58 -16.34
N SER A 203 -13.12 33.41 -16.25
CA SER A 203 -13.54 32.34 -15.34
C SER A 203 -12.35 31.48 -14.95
N SER A 204 -12.34 30.99 -13.72
CA SER A 204 -11.40 29.95 -13.28
C SER A 204 -12.09 28.96 -12.35
N PHE A 205 -11.69 27.71 -12.46
CA PHE A 205 -12.00 26.68 -11.47
C PHE A 205 -10.77 25.81 -11.27
N ALA A 206 -10.75 25.10 -10.14
CA ALA A 206 -9.69 24.16 -9.84
C ALA A 206 -10.22 22.72 -9.75
N SER A 207 -9.38 21.77 -10.12
CA SER A 207 -9.59 20.35 -9.93
C SER A 207 -8.46 19.78 -9.06
N VAL A 208 -8.81 18.92 -8.11
CA VAL A 208 -7.82 18.33 -7.21
C VAL A 208 -7.01 17.27 -7.94
N LEU A 209 -5.70 17.44 -7.94
CA LEU A 209 -4.76 16.39 -8.33
C LEU A 209 -4.45 15.48 -7.13
N LYS A 210 -4.25 16.10 -5.94
CA LYS A 210 -3.85 15.40 -4.72
C LYS A 210 -4.33 16.11 -3.46
N ASN A 211 -4.80 15.39 -2.45
CA ASN A 211 -5.04 15.95 -1.11
C ASN A 211 -3.86 15.61 -0.19
N LEU A 212 -2.95 16.56 -0.02
CA LEU A 212 -1.68 16.38 0.70
C LEU A 212 -1.87 16.15 2.21
N THR A 213 -3.04 16.50 2.76
CA THR A 213 -3.32 16.40 4.20
C THR A 213 -4.05 15.11 4.55
N ALA A 214 -4.87 14.60 3.62
CA ALA A 214 -5.56 13.31 3.78
C ALA A 214 -4.67 12.10 3.41
N GLU A 215 -3.44 12.33 2.95
CA GLU A 215 -2.51 11.25 2.64
C GLU A 215 -1.90 10.64 3.90
N PRO A 216 -1.88 9.29 4.00
CA PRO A 216 -1.15 8.62 5.05
C PRO A 216 0.33 8.99 5.03
N LYS A 217 0.84 9.40 6.17
CA LYS A 217 2.28 9.61 6.41
C LYS A 217 2.77 8.57 7.37
N ILE A 218 3.81 7.86 6.96
CA ILE A 218 4.51 6.90 7.80
C ILE A 218 5.66 7.64 8.48
N LEU A 219 5.70 7.57 9.81
CA LEU A 219 6.73 8.14 10.66
C LEU A 219 7.38 6.99 11.44
N ASN A 220 8.70 7.04 11.59
CA ASN A 220 9.44 6.05 12.35
C ASN A 220 10.08 6.70 13.57
N PHE A 221 10.02 6.02 14.70
CA PHE A 221 10.55 6.47 15.97
C PHE A 221 11.34 5.36 16.64
N ASP A 222 12.42 5.73 17.33
CA ASP A 222 13.14 4.85 18.25
C ASP A 222 12.78 5.30 19.68
N LEU A 223 12.03 4.48 20.40
CA LEU A 223 11.46 4.83 21.70
C LEU A 223 11.83 3.80 22.76
N ASN A 224 12.16 4.28 23.96
CA ASN A 224 12.24 3.41 25.13
C ASN A 224 10.86 3.35 25.79
N LYS A 225 10.35 2.13 26.01
CA LYS A 225 9.03 1.90 26.62
C LYS A 225 9.12 0.87 27.72
N THR A 226 8.35 1.10 28.78
CA THR A 226 8.23 0.16 29.89
C THR A 226 7.32 -0.99 29.48
N VAL A 227 7.74 -2.22 29.76
CA VAL A 227 6.88 -3.41 29.60
C VAL A 227 5.85 -3.41 30.72
N GLU A 228 4.57 -3.27 30.35
CA GLU A 228 3.46 -3.18 31.30
C GLU A 228 2.95 -4.57 31.71
N GLU A 229 2.94 -5.51 30.76
CA GLU A 229 2.44 -6.86 30.96
C GLU A 229 3.19 -7.85 30.07
N LYS A 230 3.39 -9.09 30.55
CA LYS A 230 3.82 -10.21 29.71
C LYS A 230 2.62 -11.10 29.41
N LEU A 231 2.47 -11.47 28.14
CA LEU A 231 1.39 -12.31 27.67
C LEU A 231 1.83 -13.79 27.65
N PRO A 232 0.88 -14.74 27.77
CA PRO A 232 1.16 -16.17 27.83
C PRO A 232 1.41 -16.76 26.43
N ARG A 233 2.33 -16.16 25.67
CA ARG A 233 2.68 -16.59 24.33
C ARG A 233 4.17 -16.44 24.09
N ILE A 234 4.79 -17.51 23.62
CA ILE A 234 6.17 -17.56 23.17
C ILE A 234 6.18 -17.75 21.66
N VAL A 235 7.12 -17.10 20.98
CA VAL A 235 7.51 -17.46 19.63
C VAL A 235 8.97 -17.87 19.62
N PHE A 236 9.33 -18.80 18.74
CA PHE A 236 10.74 -19.05 18.46
C PHE A 236 10.99 -19.23 16.97
N GLY A 237 12.21 -18.88 16.57
CA GLY A 237 12.79 -19.18 15.27
C GLY A 237 14.12 -19.89 15.46
N SER A 238 14.41 -20.89 14.64
CA SER A 238 15.68 -21.62 14.69
C SER A 238 15.99 -22.29 13.35
N TYR A 239 17.24 -22.69 13.17
CA TYR A 239 17.70 -23.39 11.98
C TYR A 239 17.92 -24.88 12.26
N THR A 240 17.74 -25.69 11.22
CA THR A 240 18.07 -27.12 11.22
C THR A 240 18.80 -27.46 9.94
N THR A 241 19.62 -28.50 9.94
CA THR A 241 20.21 -29.03 8.71
C THR A 241 19.42 -30.21 8.19
N TYR A 242 19.76 -30.70 6.99
CA TYR A 242 19.16 -31.90 6.42
C TYR A 242 19.25 -33.11 7.38
N SER A 243 20.43 -33.36 7.96
CA SER A 243 20.68 -34.50 8.85
C SER A 243 19.93 -34.43 10.18
N THR A 244 19.57 -33.22 10.64
CA THR A 244 18.94 -32.99 11.96
C THR A 244 17.47 -32.57 11.84
N HIS A 245 16.95 -32.42 10.63
CA HIS A 245 15.57 -32.03 10.41
C HIS A 245 14.63 -33.09 10.98
N ILE A 246 13.61 -32.62 11.68
CA ILE A 246 12.55 -33.42 12.27
C ILE A 246 11.21 -32.99 11.70
N GLU A 247 10.29 -33.95 11.58
CA GLU A 247 8.94 -33.66 11.12
C GLU A 247 8.19 -32.77 12.11
N ASP A 248 7.43 -31.81 11.58
CA ASP A 248 6.69 -30.82 12.38
C ASP A 248 5.75 -31.46 13.40
N ASP A 249 5.07 -32.55 13.04
CA ASP A 249 4.16 -33.28 13.94
C ASP A 249 4.90 -33.87 15.14
N PHE A 250 6.12 -34.38 14.93
CA PHE A 250 6.95 -34.91 16.01
C PHE A 250 7.44 -33.79 16.93
N LEU A 251 7.95 -32.68 16.36
CA LEU A 251 8.37 -31.53 17.16
C LEU A 251 7.19 -30.96 17.96
N LYS A 252 6.02 -30.86 17.34
CA LYS A 252 4.79 -30.42 18.02
C LYS A 252 4.44 -31.31 19.20
N GLU A 253 4.52 -32.64 19.05
CA GLU A 253 4.29 -33.58 20.16
C GLU A 253 5.30 -33.36 21.30
N GLN A 254 6.60 -33.20 20.97
CA GLN A 254 7.64 -32.98 21.98
C GLN A 254 7.46 -31.64 22.73
N ILE A 255 7.04 -30.57 22.05
CA ILE A 255 6.79 -29.27 22.69
C ILE A 255 5.50 -29.32 23.52
N SER A 256 4.47 -30.02 23.07
CA SER A 256 3.17 -30.07 23.74
C SER A 256 3.20 -30.74 25.11
N VAL A 257 4.26 -31.49 25.45
CA VAL A 257 4.44 -32.13 26.75
C VAL A 257 5.26 -31.30 27.74
N LEU A 258 5.81 -30.16 27.31
CA LEU A 258 6.54 -29.24 28.18
C LEU A 258 5.58 -28.61 29.21
N ALA A 259 6.14 -28.16 30.34
CA ALA A 259 5.35 -27.53 31.38
C ALA A 259 4.59 -26.30 30.86
N GLU A 260 3.31 -26.19 31.24
CA GLU A 260 2.47 -25.01 30.99
C GLU A 260 2.16 -24.70 29.51
N VAL A 261 2.47 -25.61 28.59
CA VAL A 261 2.07 -25.48 27.18
C VAL A 261 0.60 -25.84 27.00
N ALA A 262 -0.16 -24.92 26.40
CA ALA A 262 -1.57 -25.10 26.10
C ALA A 262 -1.81 -25.48 24.63
N ASP A 263 -1.09 -24.84 23.70
CA ASP A 263 -1.20 -25.10 22.27
C ASP A 263 0.12 -24.75 21.56
N VAL A 264 0.35 -25.39 20.41
CA VAL A 264 1.57 -25.24 19.61
C VAL A 264 1.21 -25.18 18.12
N ASN A 265 1.66 -24.13 17.45
CA ASN A 265 1.63 -24.01 16.00
C ASN A 265 3.06 -23.93 15.47
N ILE A 266 3.39 -24.80 14.51
CA ILE A 266 4.71 -24.90 13.89
C ILE A 266 4.56 -24.66 12.40
N ALA A 267 5.50 -23.90 11.85
CA ALA A 267 5.71 -23.78 10.42
C ALA A 267 7.20 -23.97 10.15
N SER A 268 7.55 -24.95 9.32
CA SER A 268 8.92 -25.16 8.86
C SER A 268 9.10 -24.92 7.37
N LEU A 269 10.30 -24.46 7.02
CA LEU A 269 10.88 -24.55 5.69
C LEU A 269 11.88 -25.70 5.76
N LYS A 270 11.50 -26.85 5.19
CA LYS A 270 12.37 -28.03 5.16
C LYS A 270 13.67 -27.72 4.41
N PRO A 271 14.83 -28.22 4.87
CA PRO A 271 16.05 -28.16 4.09
C PRO A 271 15.85 -28.87 2.74
N ASP A 272 16.36 -28.29 1.66
CA ASP A 272 16.35 -28.95 0.35
C ASP A 272 17.31 -30.16 0.33
N ASN A 273 17.06 -31.09 -0.59
CA ASN A 273 17.86 -32.31 -0.76
C ASN A 273 19.16 -32.04 -1.53
N TYR A 274 20.00 -31.13 -1.02
CA TYR A 274 21.34 -30.90 -1.53
C TYR A 274 22.35 -30.65 -0.41
N PHE A 275 23.63 -30.86 -0.74
CA PHE A 275 24.73 -30.36 0.06
C PHE A 275 25.75 -29.66 -0.84
N THR A 276 26.53 -28.76 -0.25
CA THR A 276 27.65 -28.09 -0.91
C THR A 276 28.95 -28.75 -0.46
N VAL A 277 29.80 -29.10 -1.41
CA VAL A 277 31.18 -29.53 -1.14
C VAL A 277 32.14 -28.45 -1.62
N PHE A 278 33.05 -28.02 -0.76
CA PHE A 278 34.13 -27.10 -1.07
C PHE A 278 35.44 -27.88 -1.15
N PHE A 279 36.24 -27.61 -2.18
CA PHE A 279 37.51 -28.31 -2.40
C PHE A 279 38.50 -27.47 -3.22
N GLU A 280 39.78 -27.80 -3.11
CA GLU A 280 40.86 -27.22 -3.89
C GLU A 280 41.33 -28.25 -4.94
N ALA A 281 41.44 -27.84 -6.20
CA ALA A 281 41.93 -28.69 -7.30
C ALA A 281 42.73 -27.85 -8.31
N GLU A 282 43.67 -28.48 -9.02
CA GLU A 282 44.47 -27.79 -10.06
C GLU A 282 43.66 -27.45 -11.31
N THR A 283 42.57 -28.18 -11.55
CA THR A 283 41.68 -28.04 -12.71
C THR A 283 40.23 -28.12 -12.29
N ASP A 284 39.34 -27.59 -13.12
CA ASP A 284 37.90 -27.79 -12.97
C ASP A 284 37.55 -29.28 -13.13
N LEU A 285 36.89 -29.85 -12.12
CA LEU A 285 36.53 -31.27 -12.04
C LEU A 285 35.11 -31.57 -12.54
N ASN A 286 34.50 -30.64 -13.29
CA ASN A 286 33.12 -30.79 -13.76
C ASN A 286 32.91 -32.06 -14.61
N THR A 287 33.91 -32.50 -15.39
CA THR A 287 33.77 -33.72 -16.22
C THR A 287 33.73 -34.98 -15.33
N GLU A 288 34.64 -35.07 -14.37
CA GLU A 288 34.79 -36.16 -13.42
C GLU A 288 33.55 -36.25 -12.51
N LEU A 289 33.07 -35.11 -12.02
CA LEU A 289 31.87 -35.03 -11.19
C LEU A 289 30.60 -35.41 -11.98
N ASN A 290 30.46 -34.96 -13.23
CA ASN A 290 29.34 -35.38 -14.07
C ASN A 290 29.39 -36.89 -14.39
N GLN A 291 30.57 -37.45 -14.59
CA GLN A 291 30.71 -38.90 -14.80
C GLN A 291 30.33 -39.66 -13.52
N PHE A 292 30.79 -39.21 -12.35
CA PHE A 292 30.40 -39.77 -11.06
C PHE A 292 28.88 -39.71 -10.85
N LEU A 293 28.23 -38.60 -11.21
CA LEU A 293 26.77 -38.47 -11.18
C LEU A 293 26.09 -39.53 -12.04
N GLN A 294 26.57 -39.75 -13.27
CA GLN A 294 26.00 -40.78 -14.16
C GLN A 294 26.16 -42.19 -13.60
N ASP A 295 27.30 -42.48 -12.99
CA ASP A 295 27.61 -43.78 -12.40
C ASP A 295 26.82 -44.03 -11.11
N ASN A 296 26.39 -42.96 -10.41
CA ASN A 296 25.70 -43.00 -9.11
C ASN A 296 24.32 -42.35 -9.14
N LYS A 297 23.64 -42.39 -10.29
CA LYS A 297 22.32 -41.77 -10.52
C LYS A 297 21.18 -42.30 -9.63
N GLU A 298 21.43 -43.38 -8.89
CA GLU A 298 20.50 -43.90 -7.88
C GLU A 298 20.50 -43.06 -6.60
N TYR A 299 21.64 -42.42 -6.30
CA TYR A 299 21.83 -41.56 -5.13
C TYR A 299 21.66 -40.08 -5.47
N PHE A 300 22.21 -39.66 -6.62
CA PHE A 300 22.37 -38.26 -6.99
C PHE A 300 21.53 -37.89 -8.21
N THR A 301 20.97 -36.69 -8.21
CA THR A 301 20.07 -36.20 -9.27
C THR A 301 20.75 -35.19 -10.19
N SER A 302 21.51 -34.26 -9.63
CA SER A 302 22.28 -33.27 -10.38
C SER A 302 23.50 -32.77 -9.60
N ILE A 303 24.48 -32.25 -10.33
CA ILE A 303 25.65 -31.57 -9.77
C ILE A 303 25.83 -30.25 -10.51
N GLU A 304 26.05 -29.17 -9.75
CA GLU A 304 26.40 -27.85 -10.28
C GLU A 304 27.73 -27.41 -9.68
N VAL A 305 28.74 -27.17 -10.53
CA VAL A 305 30.09 -26.80 -10.10
C VAL A 305 30.33 -25.32 -10.36
N PHE A 306 30.87 -24.65 -9.35
CA PHE A 306 31.17 -23.22 -9.34
C PHE A 306 32.63 -22.98 -8.94
N ALA A 307 33.26 -21.96 -9.52
CA ALA A 307 34.53 -21.46 -9.03
C ALA A 307 34.30 -20.68 -7.73
N ALA A 308 35.07 -20.97 -6.67
CA ALA A 308 34.90 -20.38 -5.35
C ALA A 308 36.26 -19.93 -4.79
N GLY A 309 36.57 -18.63 -4.92
CA GLY A 309 37.81 -18.06 -4.40
C GLY A 309 39.07 -18.68 -5.02
N GLN A 310 39.87 -19.39 -4.21
CA GLN A 310 41.07 -20.12 -4.66
C GLN A 310 40.81 -21.61 -5.02
N GLY A 311 39.56 -22.07 -4.94
CA GLY A 311 39.17 -23.44 -5.25
C GLY A 311 37.83 -23.52 -5.98
N PHE A 312 37.10 -24.60 -5.73
CA PHE A 312 35.82 -24.91 -6.33
C PHE A 312 34.79 -25.26 -5.26
N SER A 313 33.53 -25.06 -5.60
CA SER A 313 32.38 -25.55 -4.82
C SER A 313 31.44 -26.29 -5.75
N ALA A 314 30.93 -27.44 -5.33
CA ALA A 314 29.89 -28.15 -6.06
C ALA A 314 28.63 -28.29 -5.18
N GLN A 315 27.49 -27.94 -5.74
CA GLN A 315 26.19 -28.24 -5.16
C GLN A 315 25.72 -29.58 -5.71
N ILE A 316 25.49 -30.55 -4.83
CA ILE A 316 25.15 -31.93 -5.18
C ILE A 316 23.76 -32.22 -4.66
N TYR A 317 22.83 -32.44 -5.59
CA TYR A 317 21.45 -32.79 -5.30
C TYR A 317 21.29 -34.32 -5.25
N PHE A 318 20.48 -34.80 -4.31
CA PHE A 318 20.34 -36.22 -4.03
C PHE A 318 18.88 -36.60 -3.72
N ASP A 319 18.60 -37.90 -3.70
CA ASP A 319 17.28 -38.42 -3.35
C ASP A 319 17.09 -38.43 -1.82
N GLU A 320 15.93 -37.97 -1.34
CA GLU A 320 15.62 -37.80 0.10
C GLU A 320 15.75 -39.08 0.95
N ASN A 321 15.79 -40.24 0.30
CA ASN A 321 15.89 -41.53 1.00
C ASN A 321 17.30 -41.86 1.51
N TYR A 322 18.31 -41.02 1.23
CA TYR A 322 19.69 -41.29 1.60
C TYR A 322 20.21 -40.38 2.72
N SER A 323 21.06 -40.96 3.57
CA SER A 323 21.75 -40.23 4.64
C SER A 323 23.04 -39.60 4.13
N LEU A 324 23.33 -38.37 4.55
CA LEU A 324 24.59 -37.69 4.21
C LEU A 324 25.84 -38.43 4.72
N ASN A 325 25.72 -39.20 5.80
CA ASN A 325 26.80 -40.07 6.28
C ASN A 325 27.21 -41.15 5.27
N GLU A 326 26.29 -41.54 4.38
CA GLU A 326 26.55 -42.49 3.29
C GLU A 326 27.07 -41.77 2.04
N LEU A 327 26.57 -40.56 1.76
CA LEU A 327 26.89 -39.81 0.54
C LEU A 327 28.23 -39.07 0.60
N PHE A 328 28.59 -38.46 1.74
CA PHE A 328 29.83 -37.70 1.87
C PHE A 328 31.09 -38.53 1.58
N PRO A 329 31.23 -39.79 2.05
CA PRO A 329 32.37 -40.63 1.71
C PRO A 329 32.47 -40.93 0.20
N LEU A 330 31.34 -41.11 -0.50
CA LEU A 330 31.33 -41.40 -1.94
C LEU A 330 31.87 -40.21 -2.74
N VAL A 331 31.39 -39.00 -2.43
CA VAL A 331 31.88 -37.76 -3.07
C VAL A 331 33.33 -37.49 -2.70
N SER A 332 33.70 -37.68 -1.44
CA SER A 332 35.08 -37.49 -0.97
C SER A 332 36.07 -38.40 -1.70
N ALA A 333 35.69 -39.65 -1.96
CA ALA A 333 36.53 -40.61 -2.66
C ALA A 333 36.83 -40.14 -4.10
N VAL A 334 35.81 -39.71 -4.85
CA VAL A 334 35.99 -39.22 -6.23
C VAL A 334 36.83 -37.95 -6.28
N LEU A 335 36.59 -37.02 -5.36
CA LEU A 335 37.39 -35.80 -5.27
C LEU A 335 38.86 -36.12 -4.93
N THR A 336 39.10 -37.05 -4.00
CA THR A 336 40.45 -37.47 -3.62
C THR A 336 41.17 -38.19 -4.77
N ASP A 337 40.49 -39.09 -5.47
CA ASP A 337 41.03 -39.79 -6.65
C ASP A 337 41.38 -38.83 -7.79
N SER A 338 40.71 -37.68 -7.83
CA SER A 338 40.97 -36.57 -8.76
C SER A 338 42.02 -35.58 -8.24
N ASN A 339 42.76 -35.92 -7.17
CA ASN A 339 43.76 -35.08 -6.50
C ASN A 339 43.21 -33.76 -5.91
N ALA A 340 41.91 -33.69 -5.58
CA ALA A 340 41.38 -32.58 -4.82
C ALA A 340 41.82 -32.65 -3.35
N SER A 341 41.94 -31.49 -2.70
CA SER A 341 42.27 -31.37 -1.29
C SER A 341 41.37 -30.34 -0.60
N GLY A 342 41.50 -30.15 0.72
CA GLY A 342 40.68 -29.19 1.46
C GLY A 342 39.18 -29.49 1.45
N ILE A 343 38.79 -30.75 1.27
CA ILE A 343 37.39 -31.17 1.11
C ILE A 343 36.63 -30.89 2.39
N SER A 344 35.57 -30.08 2.29
CA SER A 344 34.63 -29.81 3.38
C SER A 344 33.20 -29.78 2.86
N PHE A 345 32.25 -30.16 3.71
CA PHE A 345 30.84 -30.26 3.36
C PHE A 345 30.02 -29.27 4.17
N SER A 346 28.99 -28.71 3.54
CA SER A 346 27.94 -27.92 4.18
C SER A 346 26.60 -28.45 3.74
N GLU A 347 25.73 -28.73 4.69
CA GLU A 347 24.37 -29.17 4.42
C GLU A 347 23.48 -27.99 3.99
N ALA A 348 22.38 -28.29 3.30
CA ALA A 348 21.28 -27.33 3.18
C ALA A 348 20.68 -27.03 4.56
N VAL A 349 20.27 -25.78 4.75
CA VAL A 349 19.69 -25.28 6.01
C VAL A 349 18.20 -25.03 5.81
N GLY A 350 17.40 -25.59 6.70
CA GLY A 350 15.98 -25.30 6.87
C GLY A 350 15.74 -24.34 8.04
N GLN A 351 14.51 -23.85 8.13
CA GLN A 351 14.07 -22.94 9.19
C GLN A 351 12.84 -23.51 9.87
N VAL A 352 12.74 -23.34 11.17
CA VAL A 352 11.56 -23.71 11.95
C VAL A 352 11.12 -22.51 12.77
N PHE A 353 9.84 -22.19 12.65
CA PHE A 353 9.16 -21.17 13.43
C PHE A 353 8.05 -21.82 14.22
N ALA A 354 7.89 -21.43 15.48
CA ALA A 354 6.72 -21.83 16.24
C ALA A 354 6.13 -20.69 17.05
N SER A 355 4.82 -20.79 17.28
CA SER A 355 4.06 -20.00 18.24
C SER A 355 3.48 -20.96 19.27
N ILE A 356 3.82 -20.74 20.53
CA ILE A 356 3.45 -21.58 21.67
C ILE A 356 2.59 -20.75 22.61
N SER A 357 1.35 -21.19 22.82
CA SER A 357 0.45 -20.61 23.81
C SER A 357 0.68 -21.29 25.15
N LEU A 358 0.82 -20.50 26.21
CA LEU A 358 1.04 -20.97 27.57
C LEU A 358 -0.24 -20.88 28.40
N THR A 359 -0.29 -21.60 29.51
CA THR A 359 -1.34 -21.47 30.53
C THR A 359 -1.09 -20.32 31.51
N SER A 360 0.12 -19.74 31.49
CA SER A 360 0.60 -18.69 32.40
C SER A 360 1.50 -17.70 31.65
N SER A 361 1.60 -16.46 32.13
CA SER A 361 2.54 -15.46 31.61
C SER A 361 3.97 -15.63 32.16
N ASP A 362 4.15 -16.40 33.23
CA ASP A 362 5.49 -16.82 33.68
C ASP A 362 6.00 -17.93 32.75
N SER A 363 6.96 -17.59 31.89
CA SER A 363 7.48 -18.48 30.86
C SER A 363 8.82 -19.13 31.22
N ALA A 364 9.41 -18.78 32.37
CA ALA A 364 10.82 -19.05 32.64
C ALA A 364 11.16 -20.54 32.57
N GLN A 365 10.34 -21.40 33.18
CA GLN A 365 10.55 -22.85 33.16
C GLN A 365 10.34 -23.43 31.76
N THR A 366 9.27 -23.04 31.06
CA THR A 366 8.98 -23.52 29.71
C THR A 366 10.08 -23.13 28.72
N VAL A 367 10.63 -21.91 28.83
CA VAL A 367 11.75 -21.43 27.99
C VAL A 367 13.02 -22.25 28.24
N LEU A 368 13.33 -22.58 29.49
CA LEU A 368 14.47 -23.43 29.83
C LEU A 368 14.33 -24.85 29.26
N GLU A 369 13.14 -25.44 29.39
CA GLU A 369 12.83 -26.77 28.85
C GLU A 369 12.84 -26.76 27.32
N LEU A 370 12.29 -25.73 26.69
CA LEU A 370 12.27 -25.57 25.23
C LEU A 370 13.68 -25.43 24.66
N ASN A 371 14.53 -24.58 25.24
CA ASN A 371 15.94 -24.48 24.82
C ASN A 371 16.65 -25.83 24.94
N SER A 372 16.46 -26.53 26.07
CA SER A 372 17.08 -27.86 26.27
C SER A 372 16.60 -28.90 25.25
N LEU A 373 15.31 -28.86 24.90
CA LEU A 373 14.73 -29.72 23.87
C LEU A 373 15.33 -29.41 22.50
N LEU A 374 15.34 -28.15 22.08
CA LEU A 374 15.86 -27.72 20.78
C LEU A 374 17.35 -28.02 20.64
N ASP A 375 18.15 -27.77 21.69
CA ASP A 375 19.57 -28.14 21.76
C ASP A 375 19.76 -29.67 21.60
N SER A 376 18.92 -30.48 22.26
CA SER A 376 19.00 -31.95 22.15
C SER A 376 18.68 -32.48 20.76
N LEU A 377 17.91 -31.70 19.99
CA LEU A 377 17.52 -31.99 18.61
C LEU A 377 18.49 -31.34 17.59
N ASN A 378 19.58 -30.72 18.06
CA ASN A 378 20.62 -30.06 17.26
C ASN A 378 20.12 -28.88 16.42
N PHE A 379 19.10 -28.17 16.92
CA PHE A 379 18.74 -26.87 16.37
C PHE A 379 19.84 -25.84 16.64
N THR A 380 19.98 -24.87 15.74
CA THR A 380 21.01 -23.83 15.85
C THR A 380 20.42 -22.43 15.76
N GLU A 381 21.15 -21.47 16.32
CA GLU A 381 20.79 -20.05 16.40
C GLU A 381 19.34 -19.80 16.86
N THR A 382 18.90 -20.57 17.85
CA THR A 382 17.55 -20.46 18.40
C THR A 382 17.33 -19.08 19.03
N GLN A 383 16.31 -18.38 18.56
CA GLN A 383 15.83 -17.14 19.13
C GLN A 383 14.44 -17.37 19.69
N ILE A 384 14.28 -17.17 20.99
CA ILE A 384 13.00 -17.27 21.69
C ILE A 384 12.59 -15.87 22.14
N GLN A 385 11.35 -15.50 21.89
CA GLN A 385 10.76 -14.24 22.34
C GLN A 385 9.42 -14.50 23.01
N GLN A 386 9.07 -13.66 23.98
CA GLN A 386 7.78 -13.69 24.65
C GLN A 386 6.97 -12.46 24.26
N GLU A 387 5.68 -12.65 23.99
CA GLU A 387 4.74 -11.56 23.74
C GLU A 387 4.53 -10.72 25.01
N ALA A 388 4.51 -9.41 24.85
CA ALA A 388 4.40 -8.43 25.92
C ALA A 388 3.64 -7.20 25.45
N VAL A 389 3.20 -6.39 26.40
CA VAL A 389 2.39 -5.20 26.16
C VAL A 389 3.16 -3.96 26.58
N VAL A 390 3.11 -2.94 25.73
CA VAL A 390 3.62 -1.58 26.00
C VAL A 390 2.57 -0.53 25.71
N GLU A 391 2.66 0.58 26.41
CA GLU A 391 1.72 1.69 26.28
C GLU A 391 2.35 2.93 25.60
N PHE A 392 1.60 3.50 24.66
CA PHE A 392 1.95 4.74 23.96
C PHE A 392 1.00 5.88 24.34
N ASP A 393 1.53 6.88 25.05
CA ASP A 393 0.79 8.09 25.41
C ASP A 393 0.83 9.17 24.31
N SER A 394 1.99 9.35 23.68
CA SER A 394 2.21 10.34 22.62
C SER A 394 3.48 10.02 21.82
N PHE A 395 3.54 10.56 20.61
CA PHE A 395 4.72 10.53 19.75
C PHE A 395 5.15 11.96 19.44
N ALA A 396 6.41 12.30 19.61
CA ALA A 396 6.94 13.60 19.19
C ALA A 396 7.94 13.40 18.05
N ASN A 397 7.74 14.05 16.90
CA ASN A 397 8.76 14.04 15.85
C ASN A 397 9.98 14.90 16.23
N GLU A 398 11.02 14.88 15.39
CA GLU A 398 12.25 15.67 15.60
C GLU A 398 12.00 17.18 15.71
N GLU A 399 10.88 17.67 15.17
CA GLU A 399 10.46 19.08 15.23
C GLU A 399 9.66 19.40 16.51
N GLY A 400 9.41 18.42 17.38
CA GLY A 400 8.63 18.57 18.61
C GLY A 400 7.11 18.59 18.40
N LYS A 401 6.62 18.19 17.22
CA LYS A 401 5.19 18.02 16.97
C LYS A 401 4.70 16.74 17.62
N GLU A 402 3.82 16.89 18.61
CA GLU A 402 3.16 15.79 19.28
C GLU A 402 1.99 15.24 18.45
N PHE A 403 1.96 13.93 18.29
CA PHE A 403 0.85 13.14 17.79
C PHE A 403 0.25 12.45 19.01
N ILE A 404 -0.94 12.89 19.39
CA ILE A 404 -1.68 12.36 20.52
C ILE A 404 -2.66 11.35 19.95
N SER A 405 -2.66 10.14 20.49
CA SER A 405 -3.75 9.20 20.23
C SER A 405 -4.97 9.63 21.04
N ASP A 406 -6.16 9.63 20.42
CA ASP A 406 -7.41 9.97 21.12
C ASP A 406 -7.73 8.93 22.23
N GLU A 407 -7.04 7.78 22.24
CA GLU A 407 -7.10 6.72 23.25
C GLU A 407 -5.68 6.20 23.60
N GLN A 408 -5.42 5.83 24.86
CA GLN A 408 -4.16 5.16 25.26
C GLN A 408 -3.92 3.97 24.34
N THR A 409 -2.84 4.00 23.57
CA THR A 409 -2.62 2.97 22.57
C THR A 409 -1.74 1.87 23.12
N ILE A 410 -2.39 0.75 23.39
CA ILE A 410 -1.76 -0.49 23.86
C ILE A 410 -1.30 -1.26 22.62
N THR A 411 -0.02 -1.63 22.58
CA THR A 411 0.56 -2.41 21.48
C THR A 411 1.23 -3.66 22.01
N GLU A 412 0.97 -4.78 21.33
CA GLU A 412 1.64 -6.05 21.57
C GLU A 412 2.99 -6.06 20.85
N ILE A 413 4.04 -6.44 21.57
CA ILE A 413 5.42 -6.57 21.09
C ILE A 413 5.97 -7.94 21.47
N PHE A 414 7.06 -8.35 20.85
CA PHE A 414 7.85 -9.50 21.29
C PHE A 414 9.12 -9.00 21.96
N VAL A 415 9.45 -9.54 23.13
CA VAL A 415 10.65 -9.19 23.92
C VAL A 415 11.43 -10.45 24.29
N SER A 416 12.69 -10.30 24.71
CA SER A 416 13.42 -11.44 25.29
C SER A 416 12.67 -12.00 26.52
N PRO A 417 12.59 -13.34 26.70
CA PRO A 417 11.90 -13.94 27.84
C PRO A 417 12.48 -13.53 29.20
N GLU A 418 13.72 -13.05 29.25
CA GLU A 418 14.36 -12.57 30.48
C GLU A 418 13.83 -11.20 30.95
N VAL A 419 13.26 -10.40 30.04
CA VAL A 419 12.73 -9.06 30.35
C VAL A 419 11.61 -9.16 31.38
N GLN A 420 11.65 -8.33 32.42
CA GLN A 420 10.64 -8.29 33.47
C GLN A 420 9.61 -7.19 33.23
N VAL A 421 8.41 -7.38 33.79
CA VAL A 421 7.42 -6.30 33.86
C VAL A 421 8.02 -5.13 34.64
N GLY A 422 7.90 -3.92 34.11
CA GLY A 422 8.51 -2.70 34.64
C GLY A 422 9.90 -2.39 34.10
N GLU A 423 10.49 -3.23 33.24
CA GLU A 423 11.75 -2.92 32.56
C GLU A 423 11.51 -2.14 31.26
N GLU A 424 12.46 -1.26 30.92
CA GLU A 424 12.45 -0.50 29.67
C GLU A 424 13.07 -1.33 28.53
N VAL A 425 12.39 -1.35 27.40
CA VAL A 425 12.85 -1.93 26.13
C VAL A 425 12.96 -0.85 25.06
N ASN A 426 13.97 -0.95 24.21
CA ASN A 426 14.09 -0.10 23.03
C ASN A 426 13.22 -0.67 21.90
N LEU A 427 12.36 0.16 21.34
CA LEU A 427 11.41 -0.20 20.30
C LEU A 427 11.61 0.66 19.06
N LYS A 428 11.57 0.01 17.90
CA LYS A 428 11.32 0.66 16.62
C LYS A 428 9.82 0.73 16.39
N VAL A 429 9.30 1.95 16.27
CA VAL A 429 7.88 2.21 16.18
C VAL A 429 7.56 2.92 14.87
N GLU A 430 6.76 2.25 14.04
CA GLU A 430 6.18 2.80 12.82
C GLU A 430 4.78 3.32 13.13
N VAL A 431 4.53 4.59 12.84
CA VAL A 431 3.23 5.25 13.05
C VAL A 431 2.70 5.75 11.72
N GLU A 432 1.48 5.34 11.40
CA GLU A 432 0.73 5.90 10.29
C GLU A 432 -0.16 7.04 10.78
N THR A 433 -0.05 8.20 10.14
CA THR A 433 -0.87 9.37 10.46
C THR A 433 -1.66 9.86 9.25
N VAL A 434 -2.90 10.29 9.47
CA VAL A 434 -3.74 10.96 8.47
C VAL A 434 -4.26 12.25 9.09
N ARG A 435 -4.08 13.39 8.43
CA ARG A 435 -4.37 14.72 9.01
C ARG A 435 -3.71 14.95 10.37
N ASP A 436 -2.48 14.46 10.52
CA ASP A 436 -1.71 14.49 11.77
C ASP A 436 -2.40 13.78 12.95
N LYS A 437 -3.41 12.96 12.68
CA LYS A 437 -3.99 12.04 13.65
C LYS A 437 -3.40 10.66 13.47
N LEU A 438 -3.14 9.99 14.58
CA LEU A 438 -2.67 8.61 14.59
C LEU A 438 -3.76 7.67 14.06
N VAL A 439 -3.40 6.82 13.09
CA VAL A 439 -4.29 5.82 12.48
C VAL A 439 -3.87 4.41 12.86
N SER A 440 -2.57 4.13 12.83
CA SER A 440 -2.03 2.83 13.24
C SER A 440 -0.64 2.99 13.84
N ILE A 441 -0.29 2.06 14.73
CA ILE A 441 1.04 1.91 15.34
C ILE A 441 1.48 0.47 15.14
N ARG A 442 2.74 0.28 14.78
CA ARG A 442 3.43 -1.00 14.81
C ARG A 442 4.73 -0.81 15.56
N ALA A 443 4.99 -1.67 16.53
CA ALA A 443 6.21 -1.64 17.31
C ALA A 443 6.90 -3.00 17.26
N ALA A 444 8.23 -2.99 17.20
CA ALA A 444 9.07 -4.17 17.36
C ALA A 444 10.21 -3.83 18.31
N SER A 445 10.57 -4.75 19.21
CA SER A 445 11.78 -4.58 20.01
C SER A 445 13.02 -4.77 19.14
N GLU A 446 14.08 -4.04 19.45
CA GLU A 446 15.41 -4.33 18.89
C GLU A 446 16.01 -5.63 19.43
#